data_AF-A0AAX2A5E8-F1
#
_entry.id   AF-A0AAX2A5E8-F1
#
_cell.length_a   1.000
_cell.length_b   1.000
_cell.length_c   1.000
_cell.angle_alpha   90.00
_cell.angle_beta   90.00
_cell.angle_gamma   90.00
#
_symmetry.space_group_name_H-M   'P 1'
#
loop_
_entity.id
_entity.type
_entity.pdbx_description
1 polymer ?
#
loop_
_entity_poly.entity_id
_entity_poly.type
_entity_poly.pdbx_seq_one_letter_code
_entity_poly.pdbx_strand_id
1 'polypeptide(L)'
;RLTNTYTRIGGLEFDLYDGFAADLEDVLKATESGVDDVLSLIAHNRIYHDRTQDVGVIKADFALANGISGPNLRATGVAHDLRKDKPYYGYENFDFDVVVGSHGDVYDRMMCRFEEITQSIKIIRQAMKNLPDGAINVYAPNAVLPLKKDVYGNIEGLM
;
A
#
# COMPACT_ATOMS: atom_id res chain seq x y z
N ARG A 1 -8.71 2.01 -15.41
CA ARG A 1 -9.87 1.24 -14.91
C ARG A 1 -9.78 1.21 -13.39
N LEU A 2 -10.91 1.32 -12.67
CA LEU A 2 -10.91 1.46 -11.20
C LEU A 2 -11.64 0.30 -10.49
N THR A 3 -12.70 -0.24 -11.08
CA THR A 3 -13.52 -1.29 -10.46
C THR A 3 -13.11 -2.67 -10.98
N ASN A 4 -12.06 -3.25 -10.39
CA ASN A 4 -11.72 -4.67 -10.58
C ASN A 4 -12.27 -5.48 -9.40
N THR A 5 -12.81 -6.66 -9.70
CA THR A 5 -13.13 -7.65 -8.67
C THR A 5 -12.04 -8.69 -8.71
N TYR A 6 -11.17 -8.72 -7.69
CA TYR A 6 -10.00 -9.60 -7.67
C TYR A 6 -9.87 -10.33 -6.34
N THR A 7 -10.02 -9.61 -5.23
CA THR A 7 -10.04 -10.20 -3.89
C THR A 7 -11.39 -10.88 -3.61
N ARG A 8 -11.35 -12.09 -3.05
CA ARG A 8 -12.52 -12.91 -2.71
C ARG A 8 -12.42 -13.37 -1.25
N ILE A 9 -13.56 -13.70 -0.65
CA ILE A 9 -13.55 -14.36 0.66
C ILE A 9 -12.91 -15.73 0.47
N GLY A 10 -11.77 -15.96 1.12
CA GLY A 10 -11.01 -17.20 0.98
C GLY A 10 -9.87 -17.17 -0.04
N GLY A 11 -9.60 -16.05 -0.71
CA GLY A 11 -8.42 -15.93 -1.59
C GLY A 11 -8.57 -14.92 -2.73
N LEU A 12 -8.12 -15.30 -3.92
CA LEU A 12 -8.03 -14.45 -5.11
C LEU A 12 -8.71 -15.12 -6.32
N GLU A 13 -9.20 -14.31 -7.26
CA GLU A 13 -9.87 -14.82 -8.45
C GLU A 13 -8.90 -15.46 -9.47
N PHE A 14 -7.73 -14.85 -9.65
CA PHE A 14 -6.69 -15.34 -10.54
C PHE A 14 -5.33 -15.25 -9.87
N ASP A 15 -4.43 -16.15 -10.24
CA ASP A 15 -3.02 -16.03 -9.88
C ASP A 15 -2.32 -15.01 -10.79
N LEU A 16 -1.07 -14.68 -10.47
CA LEU A 16 -0.21 -13.86 -11.30
C LEU A 16 0.07 -14.56 -12.64
N TYR A 17 0.19 -13.78 -13.70
CA TYR A 17 0.52 -14.30 -15.03
C TYR A 17 2.03 -14.41 -15.24
N ASP A 18 2.43 -15.25 -16.18
CA ASP A 18 3.83 -15.42 -16.57
C ASP A 18 4.43 -14.10 -17.09
N GLY A 19 5.49 -13.62 -16.43
CA GLY A 19 6.14 -12.35 -16.76
C GLY A 19 5.66 -11.15 -15.93
N PHE A 20 4.67 -11.31 -15.05
CA PHE A 20 4.18 -10.24 -14.17
C PHE A 20 5.29 -9.54 -13.39
N ALA A 21 6.28 -10.29 -12.89
CA ALA A 21 7.38 -9.71 -12.11
C ALA A 21 8.23 -8.72 -12.91
N ALA A 22 8.42 -8.95 -14.21
CA ALA A 22 9.18 -8.04 -15.08
C ALA A 22 8.38 -6.76 -15.35
N ASP A 23 7.12 -6.90 -15.73
CA ASP A 23 6.22 -5.76 -15.97
C ASP A 23 6.04 -4.91 -14.71
N LEU A 24 5.93 -5.55 -13.54
CA LEU A 24 5.84 -4.88 -12.26
C LEU A 24 7.10 -4.06 -11.98
N GLU A 25 8.29 -4.63 -12.19
CA GLU A 25 9.55 -3.91 -11.94
C GLU A 25 9.70 -2.69 -12.86
N ASP A 26 9.25 -2.76 -14.12
CA ASP A 26 9.22 -1.62 -15.02
C ASP A 26 8.29 -0.50 -14.51
N VAL A 27 7.13 -0.86 -13.97
CA VAL A 27 6.20 0.09 -13.33
C VAL A 27 6.79 0.70 -12.07
N LEU A 28 7.47 -0.09 -11.23
CA LEU A 28 8.09 0.42 -10.02
C LEU A 28 9.19 1.44 -10.35
N LYS A 29 10.07 1.13 -11.31
CA LYS A 29 11.11 2.07 -11.76
C LYS A 29 10.53 3.36 -12.35
N ALA A 30 9.48 3.25 -13.16
CA ALA A 30 8.81 4.42 -13.72
C ALA A 30 8.17 5.28 -12.61
N THR A 31 7.64 4.65 -11.57
CA THR A 31 7.04 5.34 -10.42
C THR A 31 8.12 6.06 -9.60
N GLU A 32 9.27 5.42 -9.33
CA GLU A 32 10.41 6.03 -8.65
C GLU A 32 10.90 7.28 -9.39
N SER A 33 11.15 7.14 -10.70
CA SER A 33 11.55 8.28 -11.54
C SER A 33 10.53 9.41 -11.50
N GLY A 34 9.23 9.08 -11.56
CA GLY A 34 8.16 10.07 -11.48
C GLY A 34 8.11 10.78 -10.12
N VAL A 35 8.37 10.07 -9.02
CA VAL A 35 8.46 10.66 -7.68
C VAL A 35 9.67 11.59 -7.59
N ASP A 36 10.84 11.16 -8.06
CA ASP A 36 12.06 11.96 -8.07
C ASP A 36 11.89 13.24 -8.89
N ASP A 37 11.29 13.14 -10.08
CA ASP A 37 10.99 14.29 -10.93
C ASP A 37 10.07 15.28 -10.22
N VAL A 38 8.99 14.80 -9.59
CA VAL A 38 8.07 15.67 -8.85
C VAL A 38 8.76 16.31 -7.65
N LEU A 39 9.53 15.55 -6.87
CA LEU A 39 10.29 16.06 -5.74
C LEU A 39 11.30 17.13 -6.17
N SER A 40 11.98 16.95 -7.31
CA SER A 40 12.91 17.94 -7.85
C SER A 40 12.25 19.30 -8.12
N LEU A 41 10.96 19.30 -8.49
CA LEU A 41 10.19 20.50 -8.79
C LEU A 41 9.65 21.22 -7.55
N ILE A 42 9.47 20.51 -6.42
CA ILE A 42 8.81 21.05 -5.22
C ILE A 42 9.75 21.21 -4.02
N ALA A 43 10.77 20.36 -3.87
CA ALA A 43 11.60 20.30 -2.67
C ALA A 43 12.38 21.59 -2.39
N HIS A 44 12.75 22.33 -3.43
CA HIS A 44 13.46 23.62 -3.31
C HIS A 44 12.66 24.79 -3.87
N ASN A 45 11.38 24.58 -4.18
CA ASN A 45 10.54 25.61 -4.78
C ASN A 45 9.96 26.51 -3.70
N ARG A 46 10.46 27.74 -3.63
CA ARG A 46 10.01 28.75 -2.69
C ARG A 46 8.49 29.01 -2.76
N ILE A 47 7.91 29.06 -3.96
CA ILE A 47 6.47 29.31 -4.11
C ILE A 47 5.67 28.18 -3.48
N TYR A 48 6.16 26.95 -3.57
CA TYR A 48 5.51 25.80 -2.95
C TYR A 48 5.61 25.87 -1.42
N HIS A 49 6.80 26.14 -0.88
CA HIS A 49 7.03 26.29 0.55
C HIS A 49 6.18 27.41 1.16
N ASP A 50 6.22 28.61 0.56
CA ASP A 50 5.46 29.78 1.00
C ASP A 50 3.93 29.53 1.04
N ARG A 51 3.44 28.51 0.32
CA ARG A 51 2.01 28.17 0.22
C ARG A 51 1.60 26.96 1.07
N THR A 52 2.56 26.21 1.59
CA THR A 52 2.29 24.91 2.26
C THR A 52 2.86 24.84 3.67
N GLN A 53 3.99 25.49 3.94
CA GLN A 53 4.58 25.57 5.27
C GLN A 53 3.74 26.47 6.17
N ASP A 54 3.58 26.08 7.44
CA ASP A 54 2.77 26.77 8.46
C ASP A 54 1.26 26.91 8.10
N VAL A 55 0.79 26.27 7.03
CA VAL A 55 -0.61 26.29 6.62
C VAL A 55 -1.33 25.04 7.14
N GLY A 56 -2.48 25.24 7.80
CA GLY A 56 -3.34 24.13 8.24
C GLY A 56 -2.61 23.17 9.20
N VAL A 57 -1.89 23.75 10.16
CA VAL A 57 -1.14 23.04 11.20
C VAL A 57 -2.08 22.28 12.11
N ILE A 58 -1.83 20.98 12.27
CA ILE A 58 -2.57 20.09 13.18
C ILE A 58 -1.62 19.67 14.30
N LYS A 59 -2.02 19.92 15.56
CA LYS A 59 -1.28 19.43 16.73
C LYS A 59 -1.62 17.97 17.03
N ALA A 60 -0.65 17.21 17.53
CA ALA A 60 -0.80 15.81 17.90
C ALA A 60 -1.99 15.55 18.85
N ASP A 61 -2.12 16.32 19.94
CA ASP A 61 -3.21 16.15 20.91
C ASP A 61 -4.59 16.37 20.28
N PHE A 62 -4.69 17.37 19.42
CA PHE A 62 -5.92 17.66 18.68
C PHE A 62 -6.25 16.54 17.69
N ALA A 63 -5.24 16.04 16.97
CA ALA A 63 -5.41 14.93 16.03
C ALA A 63 -5.94 13.68 16.73
N LEU A 64 -5.35 13.31 17.87
CA LEU A 64 -5.77 12.16 18.66
C LEU A 64 -7.17 12.33 19.24
N ALA A 65 -7.48 13.50 19.82
CA ALA A 65 -8.79 13.77 20.41
C ALA A 65 -9.93 13.77 19.39
N ASN A 66 -9.65 14.10 18.13
CA ASN A 66 -10.65 14.16 17.05
C ASN A 66 -10.63 12.91 16.12
N GLY A 67 -9.83 11.89 16.44
CA GLY A 67 -9.77 10.66 15.65
C GLY A 67 -9.15 10.83 14.26
N ILE A 68 -8.27 11.82 14.07
CA ILE A 68 -7.49 11.95 12.83
C ILE A 68 -6.50 10.79 12.77
N SER A 69 -6.43 10.12 11.62
CA SER A 69 -5.63 8.90 11.42
C SER A 69 -4.81 8.92 10.12
N GLY A 70 -3.95 7.91 9.98
CA GLY A 70 -3.11 7.71 8.79
C GLY A 70 -2.03 8.81 8.63
N PRO A 71 -1.70 9.21 7.39
CA PRO A 71 -0.60 10.15 7.14
C PRO A 71 -0.84 11.54 7.76
N ASN A 72 -2.11 11.93 7.96
CA ASN A 72 -2.43 13.20 8.60
C ASN A 72 -2.07 13.22 10.08
N LEU A 73 -2.22 12.09 10.79
CA LEU A 73 -1.78 11.94 12.18
C LEU A 73 -0.25 11.85 12.24
N ARG A 74 0.35 11.05 11.35
CA ARG A 74 1.80 10.89 11.30
C ARG A 74 2.55 12.17 10.98
N ALA A 75 1.99 13.04 10.15
CA ALA A 75 2.57 14.35 9.88
C ALA A 75 2.75 15.21 11.15
N THR A 76 1.97 14.95 12.21
CA THR A 76 2.04 15.71 13.48
C THR A 76 3.12 15.20 14.45
N GLY A 77 3.92 14.20 14.07
CA GLY A 77 4.95 13.60 14.94
C GLY A 77 4.52 12.31 15.64
N VAL A 78 3.26 11.87 15.48
CA VAL A 78 2.75 10.67 16.13
C VAL A 78 3.05 9.44 15.26
N ALA A 79 3.98 8.59 15.71
CA ALA A 79 4.32 7.33 15.04
C ALA A 79 3.23 6.27 15.27
N HIS A 80 2.14 6.38 14.51
CA HIS A 80 1.03 5.41 14.53
C HIS A 80 0.80 4.80 13.15
N ASP A 81 0.98 3.49 13.04
CA ASP A 81 0.71 2.74 11.80
C ASP A 81 0.25 1.32 12.13
N LEU A 82 -0.97 0.98 11.70
CA LEU A 82 -1.57 -0.32 11.97
C LEU A 82 -0.75 -1.49 11.41
N ARG A 83 0.01 -1.29 10.33
CA ARG A 83 0.83 -2.35 9.73
C ARG A 83 2.00 -2.75 10.63
N LYS A 84 2.43 -1.88 11.55
CA LYS A 84 3.45 -2.16 12.58
C LYS A 84 2.85 -2.41 13.96
N ASP A 85 1.87 -1.60 14.36
CA ASP A 85 1.27 -1.65 15.70
C ASP A 85 0.34 -2.86 15.90
N LYS A 86 -0.41 -3.23 14.86
CA LYS A 86 -1.33 -4.37 14.84
C LYS A 86 -1.26 -5.08 13.48
N PRO A 87 -0.14 -5.76 13.18
CA PRO A 87 0.10 -6.33 11.86
C PRO A 87 -1.04 -7.26 11.41
N TYR A 88 -1.35 -7.19 10.12
CA TYR A 88 -2.34 -8.02 9.44
C TYR A 88 -1.78 -8.43 8.07
N TYR A 89 -2.35 -9.45 7.42
CA TYR A 89 -1.91 -9.92 6.10
C TYR A 89 -0.39 -10.16 5.95
N GLY A 90 0.31 -10.51 7.04
CA GLY A 90 1.75 -10.78 7.01
C GLY A 90 2.65 -9.55 6.97
N TYR A 91 2.13 -8.34 7.26
CA TYR A 91 2.94 -7.11 7.27
C TYR A 91 4.14 -7.16 8.24
N GLU A 92 4.08 -8.00 9.26
CA GLU A 92 5.18 -8.28 10.19
C GLU A 92 6.43 -8.88 9.51
N ASN A 93 6.28 -9.46 8.32
CA ASN A 93 7.37 -10.08 7.57
C ASN A 93 8.11 -9.09 6.64
N PHE A 94 7.68 -7.83 6.58
CA PHE A 94 8.29 -6.81 5.72
C PHE A 94 9.07 -5.77 6.52
N ASP A 95 10.26 -5.43 6.01
CA ASP A 95 11.09 -4.36 6.54
C ASP A 95 10.77 -3.03 5.86
N PHE A 96 10.20 -2.09 6.61
CA PHE A 96 9.84 -0.75 6.16
C PHE A 96 9.72 0.19 7.36
N ASP A 97 9.91 1.47 7.09
CA ASP A 97 9.92 2.52 8.11
C ASP A 97 8.56 3.23 8.19
N VAL A 98 8.17 3.63 9.41
CA VAL A 98 6.99 4.46 9.61
C VAL A 98 7.39 5.91 9.37
N VAL A 99 6.82 6.51 8.35
CA VAL A 99 7.08 7.90 7.96
C VAL A 99 6.37 8.84 8.92
N VAL A 100 7.10 9.76 9.53
CA VAL A 100 6.57 10.70 10.54
C VAL A 100 7.02 12.11 10.20
N GLY A 101 6.09 13.07 10.24
CA GLY A 101 6.39 14.49 10.09
C GLY A 101 6.74 15.14 11.42
N SER A 102 6.92 16.46 11.44
CA SER A 102 7.42 17.16 12.62
C SER A 102 6.52 18.31 13.08
N HIS A 103 5.86 18.97 12.15
CA HIS A 103 5.12 20.19 12.33
C HIS A 103 3.61 20.01 12.12
N GLY A 104 3.22 19.09 11.24
CA GLY A 104 1.81 18.76 10.98
C GLY A 104 1.08 19.75 10.09
N ASP A 105 1.81 20.52 9.27
CA ASP A 105 1.26 21.39 8.23
C ASP A 105 0.96 20.65 6.92
N VAL A 106 0.57 21.39 5.88
CA VAL A 106 0.32 20.82 4.55
C VAL A 106 1.60 20.23 3.95
N TYR A 107 2.74 20.89 4.16
CA TYR A 107 4.02 20.44 3.61
C TYR A 107 4.41 19.06 4.14
N ASP A 108 4.38 18.87 5.46
CA ASP A 108 4.71 17.60 6.11
C ASP A 108 3.77 16.48 5.66
N ARG A 109 2.47 16.76 5.52
CA ARG A 109 1.51 15.77 5.00
C ARG A 109 1.83 15.34 3.58
N MET A 110 2.33 16.25 2.75
CA MET A 110 2.73 15.93 1.37
C MET A 110 4.02 15.13 1.36
N MET A 111 5.05 15.55 2.10
CA MET A 111 6.32 14.82 2.19
C MET A 111 6.13 13.41 2.77
N CYS A 112 5.27 13.25 3.78
CA CYS A 112 4.94 11.94 4.33
C CYS A 112 4.38 10.99 3.26
N ARG A 113 3.56 11.50 2.33
CA ARG A 113 2.98 10.70 1.24
C ARG A 113 4.01 10.31 0.20
N PHE A 114 4.94 11.20 -0.15
CA PHE A 114 6.02 10.87 -1.07
C PHE A 114 6.92 9.77 -0.51
N GLU A 115 7.32 9.89 0.76
CA GLU A 115 8.13 8.87 1.40
C GLU A 115 7.34 7.55 1.58
N GLU A 116 6.03 7.61 1.84
CA GLU A 116 5.18 6.41 1.86
C GLU A 116 5.14 5.68 0.51
N ILE A 117 5.27 6.39 -0.62
CA ILE A 117 5.40 5.75 -1.94
C ILE A 117 6.70 4.96 -2.01
N THR A 118 7.82 5.56 -1.58
CA THR A 118 9.14 4.89 -1.51
C THR A 118 9.09 3.64 -0.63
N GLN A 119 8.50 3.74 0.57
CA GLN A 119 8.33 2.59 1.47
C GLN A 119 7.39 1.53 0.87
N SER A 120 6.35 1.94 0.14
CA SER A 120 5.44 1.00 -0.53
C SER A 120 6.16 0.22 -1.63
N ILE A 121 7.02 0.86 -2.42
CA ILE A 121 7.85 0.19 -3.42
C ILE A 121 8.79 -0.81 -2.75
N LYS A 122 9.42 -0.44 -1.62
CA LYS A 122 10.28 -1.34 -0.83
C LYS A 122 9.51 -2.59 -0.35
N ILE A 123 8.27 -2.43 0.10
CA ILE A 123 7.40 -3.56 0.50
C ILE A 123 7.07 -4.44 -0.71
N ILE A 124 6.67 -3.86 -1.84
CA ILE A 124 6.28 -4.62 -3.04
C ILE A 124 7.46 -5.47 -3.55
N ARG A 125 8.67 -4.92 -3.60
CA ARG A 125 9.87 -5.68 -3.99
C ARG A 125 10.16 -6.85 -3.05
N GLN A 126 9.99 -6.65 -1.75
CA GLN A 126 10.14 -7.73 -0.77
C GLN A 126 9.05 -8.81 -0.94
N ALA A 127 7.81 -8.39 -1.16
CA ALA A 127 6.69 -9.30 -1.38
C ALA A 127 6.92 -10.18 -2.62
N MET A 128 7.38 -9.60 -3.74
CA MET A 128 7.69 -10.37 -4.94
C MET A 128 8.86 -11.33 -4.77
N LYS A 129 9.87 -10.96 -3.97
CA LYS A 129 11.03 -11.82 -3.69
C LYS A 129 10.65 -13.02 -2.81
N ASN A 130 9.74 -12.81 -1.87
CA ASN A 130 9.38 -13.80 -0.85
C ASN A 130 8.03 -14.48 -1.14
N LEU A 131 7.49 -14.32 -2.36
CA LEU A 131 6.18 -14.86 -2.71
C LEU A 131 6.25 -16.40 -2.73
N PRO A 132 5.47 -17.10 -1.88
CA PRO A 132 5.46 -18.55 -1.88
C PRO A 132 4.62 -19.08 -3.06
N ASP A 133 5.05 -20.20 -3.62
CA ASP A 133 4.20 -20.97 -4.53
C ASP A 133 3.07 -21.67 -3.75
N GLY A 134 1.92 -21.86 -4.38
CA GLY A 134 0.84 -22.65 -3.80
C GLY A 134 -0.55 -22.31 -4.33
N ALA A 135 -1.56 -22.84 -3.66
CA ALA A 135 -2.94 -22.52 -3.97
C ALA A 135 -3.28 -21.10 -3.48
N ILE A 136 -3.85 -20.29 -4.37
CA ILE A 136 -4.29 -18.92 -4.06
C ILE A 136 -5.60 -18.85 -3.26
N ASN A 137 -6.33 -19.97 -3.18
CA ASN A 137 -7.63 -20.07 -2.53
C ASN A 137 -7.62 -21.17 -1.45
N VAL A 138 -8.31 -20.89 -0.34
CA VAL A 138 -8.56 -21.89 0.70
C VAL A 138 -9.46 -23.00 0.17
N TYR A 139 -9.23 -24.23 0.63
CA TYR A 139 -10.11 -25.35 0.32
C TYR A 139 -11.39 -25.25 1.16
N ALA A 140 -12.42 -24.62 0.60
CA ALA A 140 -13.73 -24.49 1.22
C ALA A 140 -14.84 -24.67 0.16
N PRO A 141 -15.24 -25.92 -0.16
CA PRO A 141 -16.19 -26.21 -1.25
C PRO A 141 -17.55 -25.51 -1.09
N ASN A 142 -17.96 -25.22 0.15
CA ASN A 142 -19.24 -24.57 0.44
C ASN A 142 -19.21 -23.03 0.27
N ALA A 143 -18.04 -22.44 0.03
CA ALA A 143 -17.84 -20.98 0.03
C ALA A 143 -17.03 -20.46 -1.16
N VAL A 144 -16.13 -21.27 -1.72
CA VAL A 144 -15.26 -20.92 -2.83
C VAL A 144 -15.68 -21.72 -4.06
N LEU A 145 -15.79 -21.03 -5.20
CA LEU A 145 -16.14 -21.69 -6.46
C LEU A 145 -15.04 -22.69 -6.88
N PRO A 146 -15.42 -23.86 -7.41
CA PRO A 146 -14.46 -24.84 -7.90
C PRO A 146 -13.68 -24.31 -9.10
N LEU A 147 -12.49 -24.84 -9.33
CA LEU A 147 -11.71 -24.48 -10.51
C LEU A 147 -12.47 -24.93 -11.76
N LYS A 148 -12.37 -24.13 -12.84
CA LYS A 148 -13.10 -24.40 -14.08
C LYS A 148 -12.85 -25.81 -14.65
N LYS A 149 -11.67 -26.37 -14.44
CA LYS A 149 -11.31 -27.74 -14.84
C LYS A 149 -12.13 -28.80 -14.08
N ASP A 150 -12.45 -28.56 -12.83
CA ASP A 150 -13.14 -29.51 -11.96
C ASP A 150 -14.63 -29.55 -12.30
N VAL A 151 -15.22 -28.40 -12.66
CA VAL A 151 -16.60 -28.28 -13.17
C VAL A 151 -16.86 -29.22 -14.36
N TYR A 152 -15.88 -29.43 -15.24
CA TYR A 152 -16.02 -30.34 -16.39
C TYR A 152 -15.62 -31.79 -16.09
N GLY A 153 -15.00 -32.07 -14.94
CA GLY A 153 -14.37 -33.35 -14.63
C GLY A 153 -15.04 -34.15 -13.52
N ASN A 154 -15.80 -33.52 -12.62
CA ASN A 154 -16.44 -34.19 -11.51
C ASN A 154 -17.86 -33.65 -11.22
N ILE A 155 -18.71 -34.49 -10.62
CA ILE A 155 -20.08 -34.11 -10.24
C ILE A 155 -20.07 -33.09 -9.09
N GLU A 156 -19.09 -33.20 -8.18
CA GLU A 156 -18.95 -32.29 -7.03
C GLU A 156 -18.64 -30.85 -7.42
N GLY A 157 -17.96 -30.62 -8.55
CA GLY A 157 -17.71 -29.28 -9.08
C GLY A 157 -18.89 -28.69 -9.86
N LEU A 158 -19.96 -29.46 -10.08
CA LEU A 158 -21.15 -29.09 -10.84
C LEU A 158 -22.34 -28.74 -9.93
N MET A 159 -22.33 -29.25 -8.69
CA MET A 159 -23.24 -28.87 -7.60
C MET A 159 -22.78 -27.60 -6.90
#